data_AF-A0A947UVQ8-F1
#
_entry.id   AF-A0A947UVQ8-F1
#
_cell.length_a   1.000
_cell.length_b   1.000
_cell.length_c   1.000
_cell.angle_alpha   90.00
_cell.angle_beta   90.00
_cell.angle_gamma   90.00
#
_symmetry.space_group_name_H-M   'P 1'
#
loop_
_entity.id
_entity.type
_entity.pdbx_description
1 polymer ?
#
loop_
_entity_poly.entity_id
_entity_poly.type
_entity_poly.pdbx_seq_one_letter_code
_entity_poly.pdbx_strand_id
1 'polypeptide(L)'
;EELGYRIKLLGIARRAENGIELRVHPTLIPERRLIANVDGAMNAVLVKGDAVGPTLYYGAGAGAEPTASAVVADLVDVTRLHTADPHHRVPHLAFQPDQLADTPILPMDEVRTAYYLRLRAFDRPGVLADITRILADGNISIDAMVQKEPAEGEVEVNIILLTHITVEKNINAAIARIEALDTVAGQVMRIRLEELAAR
;
A
#
# COMPACT_ATOMS: atom_id res chain seq x y z
N GLU A 1 -8.07 -12.80 -5.96
CA GLU A 1 -7.76 -14.24 -5.82
C GLU A 1 -7.26 -14.83 -7.14
N GLU A 2 -8.02 -14.78 -8.24
CA GLU A 2 -7.55 -15.30 -9.56
C GLU A 2 -6.18 -14.75 -10.01
N LEU A 3 -5.83 -13.51 -9.62
CA LEU A 3 -4.56 -12.87 -9.95
C LEU A 3 -3.43 -13.18 -8.96
N GLY A 4 -3.65 -13.99 -7.91
CA GLY A 4 -2.63 -14.33 -6.90
C GLY A 4 -2.38 -13.26 -5.83
N TYR A 5 -3.35 -12.36 -5.61
CA TYR A 5 -3.27 -11.27 -4.63
C TYR A 5 -4.42 -11.31 -3.61
N ARG A 6 -4.12 -10.87 -2.39
CA ARG A 6 -5.08 -10.54 -1.33
C ARG A 6 -5.19 -9.03 -1.15
N ILE A 7 -6.36 -8.54 -0.76
CA ILE A 7 -6.59 -7.12 -0.46
C ILE A 7 -6.50 -6.93 1.04
N LYS A 8 -5.64 -6.00 1.50
CA LYS A 8 -5.53 -5.59 2.90
C LYS A 8 -5.53 -4.07 3.01
N LEU A 9 -6.06 -3.55 4.12
CA LEU A 9 -5.87 -2.15 4.49
C LEU A 9 -4.50 -2.02 5.15
N LEU A 10 -3.54 -1.37 4.48
CA LEU A 10 -2.18 -1.20 4.99
C LEU A 10 -1.92 0.24 5.38
N GLY A 11 -1.26 0.42 6.52
CA GLY A 11 -0.47 1.62 6.81
C GLY A 11 0.97 1.40 6.39
N ILE A 12 1.53 2.32 5.62
CA ILE A 12 2.89 2.24 5.07
C ILE A 12 3.63 3.51 5.46
N ALA A 13 4.75 3.32 6.17
CA ALA A 13 5.76 4.32 6.42
C ALA A 13 7.07 3.86 5.74
N ARG A 14 7.55 4.59 4.75
CA ARG A 14 8.73 4.20 3.95
C ARG A 14 9.63 5.40 3.69
N ARG A 15 10.92 5.26 3.97
CA ARG A 15 11.91 6.26 3.54
C ARG A 15 12.14 6.12 2.04
N ALA A 16 11.84 7.17 1.29
CA ALA A 16 12.12 7.32 -0.13
C ALA A 16 13.31 8.27 -0.33
N GLU A 17 13.71 8.48 -1.59
CA GLU A 17 14.83 9.34 -1.94
C GLU A 17 14.60 10.81 -1.52
N ASN A 18 13.38 11.32 -1.74
CA ASN A 18 13.05 12.74 -1.54
C ASN A 18 12.18 13.01 -0.29
N GLY A 19 11.95 12.01 0.56
CA GLY A 19 11.08 12.18 1.73
C GLY A 19 10.61 10.87 2.34
N ILE A 20 9.60 10.96 3.20
CA ILE A 20 8.94 9.81 3.82
C ILE A 20 7.56 9.64 3.19
N GLU A 21 7.28 8.45 2.69
CA GLU A 21 5.91 8.06 2.38
C GLU A 21 5.19 7.74 3.68
N LEU A 22 4.03 8.36 3.89
CA LEU A 22 3.18 8.12 5.04
C LEU A 22 1.73 8.03 4.57
N ARG A 23 1.22 6.81 4.43
CA ARG A 23 -0.06 6.57 3.73
C ARG A 23 -0.81 5.37 4.29
N VAL A 24 -2.14 5.43 4.19
CA VAL A 24 -3.04 4.32 4.52
C VAL A 24 -4.03 4.13 3.37
N HIS A 25 -4.12 2.92 2.82
CA HIS A 25 -5.09 2.60 1.77
C HIS A 25 -5.27 1.08 1.58
N PRO A 26 -6.38 0.65 0.95
CA PRO A 26 -6.51 -0.70 0.43
C PRO A 26 -5.37 -1.00 -0.56
N THR A 27 -4.76 -2.17 -0.41
CA THR A 27 -3.57 -2.57 -1.17
C THR A 27 -3.66 -4.04 -1.54
N LEU A 28 -3.36 -4.36 -2.80
CA LEU A 28 -3.11 -5.73 -3.24
C LEU A 28 -1.71 -6.16 -2.78
N ILE A 29 -1.65 -7.31 -2.13
CA ILE A 29 -0.41 -7.93 -1.68
C ILE A 29 -0.37 -9.35 -2.26
N PRO A 30 0.77 -9.80 -2.82
CA PRO A 30 0.89 -11.18 -3.28
C PRO A 30 0.52 -12.16 -2.16
N GLU A 31 -0.33 -13.14 -2.46
CA GLU A 31 -0.87 -14.06 -1.45
C GLU A 31 0.20 -14.89 -0.73
N ARG A 32 1.36 -15.08 -1.39
CA ARG A 32 2.55 -15.74 -0.84
C ARG A 32 3.22 -14.97 0.32
N ARG A 33 2.85 -13.72 0.59
CA ARG A 33 3.43 -12.93 1.69
C ARG A 33 2.77 -13.32 3.02
N LEU A 34 3.57 -13.45 4.08
CA LEU A 34 3.04 -13.76 5.41
C LEU A 34 1.99 -12.74 5.87
N ILE A 35 2.25 -11.45 5.68
CA ILE A 35 1.32 -10.37 6.04
C ILE A 35 0.00 -10.40 5.23
N ALA A 36 -0.01 -11.02 4.05
CA ALA A 36 -1.23 -11.16 3.24
C ALA A 36 -2.23 -12.14 3.85
N ASN A 37 -1.77 -13.05 4.72
CA ASN A 37 -2.57 -14.10 5.36
C ASN A 37 -2.89 -13.79 6.84
N VAL A 38 -2.71 -12.52 7.26
CA VAL A 38 -3.14 -12.04 8.57
C VAL A 38 -4.63 -11.73 8.49
N ASP A 39 -5.44 -12.67 9.00
CA ASP A 39 -6.90 -12.63 8.91
C ASP A 39 -7.56 -12.43 10.28
N GLY A 40 -8.85 -12.09 10.26
CA GLY A 40 -9.64 -11.83 11.48
C GLY A 40 -9.26 -10.52 12.17
N ALA A 41 -9.37 -10.48 13.49
CA ALA A 41 -9.07 -9.31 14.33
C ALA A 41 -7.57 -9.20 14.71
N MET A 42 -6.70 -9.80 13.91
CA MET A 42 -5.26 -9.85 14.16
C MET A 42 -4.56 -8.71 13.43
N ASN A 43 -3.51 -8.17 14.05
CA ASN A 43 -2.65 -7.16 13.46
C ASN A 43 -1.26 -7.75 13.18
N ALA A 44 -0.58 -7.17 12.19
CA ALA A 44 0.82 -7.43 11.95
C ALA A 44 1.57 -6.17 11.53
N VAL A 45 2.83 -6.08 11.95
CA VAL A 45 3.76 -5.01 11.57
C VAL A 45 4.99 -5.65 10.96
N LEU A 46 5.25 -5.36 9.68
CA LEU A 46 6.46 -5.76 8.96
C LEU A 46 7.46 -4.60 9.00
N VAL A 47 8.60 -4.81 9.65
CA VAL A 47 9.67 -3.82 9.76
C VAL A 47 10.89 -4.28 8.96
N LYS A 48 11.41 -3.43 8.08
CA LYS A 48 12.63 -3.68 7.32
C LYS A 48 13.77 -2.84 7.88
N GLY A 49 14.69 -3.47 8.60
CA GLY A 49 15.96 -2.86 8.98
C GLY A 49 17.04 -3.11 7.92
N ASP A 50 18.04 -2.24 7.88
CA ASP A 50 19.22 -2.35 7.04
C ASP A 50 20.11 -3.55 7.45
N ALA A 51 20.34 -3.74 8.76
CA ALA A 51 21.15 -4.84 9.28
C ALA A 51 20.36 -6.13 9.54
N VAL A 52 19.21 -6.03 10.24
CA VAL A 52 18.39 -7.19 10.63
C VAL A 52 17.52 -7.72 9.48
N GLY A 53 17.33 -6.94 8.42
CA GLY A 53 16.43 -7.29 7.33
C GLY A 53 14.95 -7.22 7.75
N PRO A 54 14.07 -8.01 7.09
CA PRO A 54 12.64 -8.00 7.38
C PRO A 54 12.31 -8.79 8.66
N THR A 55 11.57 -8.17 9.57
CA THR A 55 11.02 -8.79 10.78
C THR A 55 9.50 -8.57 10.83
N LEU A 56 8.76 -9.59 11.23
CA LEU A 56 7.30 -9.56 11.29
C LEU A 56 6.85 -9.76 12.74
N TYR A 57 6.09 -8.81 13.26
CA TYR A 57 5.44 -8.89 14.57
C TYR A 57 3.96 -9.13 14.33
N TYR A 58 3.42 -10.20 14.92
CA TYR A 58 2.04 -10.65 14.71
C TYR A 58 1.36 -10.92 16.05
N GLY A 59 0.12 -10.46 16.20
CA GLY A 59 -0.65 -10.65 17.43
C GLY A 59 -2.00 -9.95 17.39
N ALA A 60 -2.75 -10.06 18.50
CA ALA A 60 -3.99 -9.30 18.66
C ALA A 60 -3.66 -7.81 18.79
N GLY A 61 -4.23 -6.98 17.91
CA GLY A 61 -4.03 -5.53 17.95
C GLY A 61 -5.11 -4.75 18.68
N ALA A 62 -6.11 -5.45 19.21
CA ALA A 62 -7.21 -4.90 19.98
C ALA A 62 -7.70 -5.94 21.01
N GLY A 63 -8.55 -5.50 21.93
CA GLY A 63 -9.11 -6.33 23.01
C GLY A 63 -8.60 -5.93 24.39
N ALA A 64 -9.40 -6.19 25.42
CA ALA A 64 -9.14 -5.72 26.77
C ALA A 64 -7.81 -6.26 27.34
N GLU A 65 -7.59 -7.58 27.30
CA GLU A 65 -6.38 -8.20 27.83
C GLU A 65 -5.12 -7.89 27.00
N PRO A 66 -5.11 -7.98 25.64
CA PRO A 66 -3.95 -7.57 24.85
C PRO A 66 -3.55 -6.11 25.08
N THR A 67 -4.53 -5.21 25.22
CA THR A 67 -4.26 -3.79 25.48
C THR A 67 -3.74 -3.58 26.91
N ALA A 68 -4.33 -4.24 27.91
CA ALA A 68 -3.86 -4.17 29.29
C ALA A 68 -2.42 -4.69 29.45
N SER A 69 -2.05 -5.72 28.70
CA SER A 69 -0.69 -6.25 28.67
C SER A 69 0.35 -5.18 28.28
N ALA A 70 0.08 -4.42 27.21
CA ALA A 70 0.95 -3.31 26.79
C ALA A 70 1.02 -2.19 27.85
N VAL A 71 -0.12 -1.84 28.46
CA VAL A 71 -0.17 -0.84 29.55
C VAL A 71 0.68 -1.27 30.75
N VAL A 72 0.59 -2.54 31.17
CA VAL A 72 1.39 -3.04 32.30
C VAL A 72 2.89 -3.04 31.98
N ALA A 73 3.27 -3.38 30.75
CA ALA A 73 4.67 -3.31 30.31
C ALA A 73 5.23 -1.88 30.45
N ASP A 74 4.50 -0.87 29.94
CA ASP A 74 4.91 0.53 30.05
C ASP A 74 5.02 0.98 31.52
N LEU A 75 4.08 0.58 32.39
CA LEU A 75 4.13 0.90 33.82
C LEU A 75 5.39 0.32 34.49
N VAL A 76 5.77 -0.91 34.14
CA VAL A 76 6.99 -1.55 34.65
C VAL A 76 8.23 -0.80 34.16
N ASP A 77 8.30 -0.43 32.88
CA ASP A 77 9.43 0.28 32.31
C ASP A 77 9.61 1.68 32.93
N VAL A 78 8.53 2.44 33.07
CA VAL A 78 8.55 3.74 33.76
C VAL A 78 9.02 3.61 35.20
N THR A 79 8.54 2.60 35.94
CA THR A 79 8.93 2.37 37.34
C THR A 79 10.39 1.97 37.47
N ARG A 80 10.92 1.13 36.57
CA ARG A 80 12.32 0.72 36.53
C ARG A 80 13.24 1.92 36.25
N LEU A 81 12.89 2.75 35.27
CA LEU A 81 13.66 3.95 34.95
C LEU A 81 13.62 5.01 36.05
N HIS A 82 12.53 5.08 36.81
CA HIS A 82 12.40 5.98 37.95
C HIS A 82 13.29 5.56 39.14
N THR A 83 13.40 4.26 39.39
CA THR A 83 14.17 3.70 40.52
C THR A 83 15.65 3.44 40.19
N ALA A 84 16.03 3.41 38.91
CA ALA A 84 17.41 3.29 38.47
C ALA A 84 18.24 4.58 38.73
N ASP A 85 19.54 4.38 38.96
CA ASP A 85 20.53 5.43 39.24
C ASP A 85 20.47 6.55 38.17
N PRO A 86 20.22 7.82 38.55
CA PRO A 86 20.12 8.95 37.64
C PRO A 86 21.34 9.20 36.75
N HIS A 87 22.50 8.64 37.10
CA HIS A 87 23.73 8.78 36.32
C HIS A 87 23.94 7.71 35.22
N HIS A 88 23.11 6.66 35.17
CA HIS A 88 23.25 5.53 34.22
C HIS A 88 22.06 5.37 33.27
N ARG A 89 21.41 6.48 32.93
CA ARG A 89 20.13 6.43 32.22
C ARG A 89 20.31 6.39 30.70
N VAL A 90 19.75 5.35 30.09
CA VAL A 90 19.36 5.39 28.67
C VAL A 90 18.26 6.44 28.49
N PRO A 91 18.08 7.03 27.29
CA PRO A 91 17.07 8.06 27.08
C PRO A 91 15.69 7.59 27.56
N HIS A 92 15.05 8.39 28.42
CA HIS A 92 13.81 8.03 29.08
C HIS A 92 12.59 7.98 28.17
N LEU A 93 12.64 8.75 27.09
CA LEU A 93 11.54 8.91 26.15
C LEU A 93 11.84 8.11 24.89
N ALA A 94 10.85 7.38 24.39
CA ALA A 94 10.93 6.75 23.07
C ALA A 94 10.98 7.78 21.92
N PHE A 95 10.50 9.00 22.17
CA PHE A 95 10.56 10.15 21.27
C PHE A 95 11.50 11.21 21.84
N GLN A 96 12.48 11.65 21.06
CA GLN A 96 13.50 12.62 21.47
C GLN A 96 13.27 13.95 20.72
N PRO A 97 12.64 14.97 21.34
CA PRO A 97 12.31 16.23 20.67
C PRO A 97 13.53 16.99 20.13
N ASP A 98 14.70 16.75 20.71
CA ASP A 98 15.98 17.35 20.39
C ASP A 98 16.79 16.58 19.33
N GLN A 99 16.32 15.41 18.89
CA GLN A 99 16.98 14.54 17.91
C GLN A 99 16.11 14.26 16.68
N LEU A 100 15.26 15.23 16.32
CA LEU A 100 14.34 15.10 15.18
C LEU A 100 15.05 15.39 13.85
N ALA A 101 14.70 14.61 12.84
CA ALA A 101 15.03 14.90 11.45
C ALA A 101 13.86 15.65 10.78
N ASP A 102 14.17 16.61 9.93
CA ASP A 102 13.22 17.45 9.18
C ASP A 102 12.88 16.88 7.79
N THR A 103 13.02 15.56 7.62
CA THR A 103 12.72 14.89 6.35
C THR A 103 11.24 15.06 6.00
N PRO A 104 10.89 15.64 4.83
CA PRO A 104 9.50 15.97 4.51
C PRO A 104 8.64 14.73 4.26
N ILE A 105 7.34 14.85 4.50
CA ILE A 105 6.34 13.86 4.09
C ILE A 105 6.01 14.08 2.61
N LEU A 106 6.10 13.02 1.80
CA LEU A 106 5.77 13.09 0.39
C LEU A 106 4.24 13.21 0.19
N PRO A 107 3.77 14.12 -0.69
CA PRO A 107 2.39 14.10 -1.12
C PRO A 107 2.11 12.80 -1.88
N MET A 108 0.85 12.33 -1.82
CA MET A 108 0.47 11.04 -2.42
C MET A 108 0.79 10.97 -3.93
N ASP A 109 0.70 12.11 -4.61
CA ASP A 109 0.99 12.25 -6.04
C ASP A 109 2.46 11.98 -6.41
N GLU A 110 3.38 12.04 -5.44
CA GLU A 110 4.82 11.76 -5.64
C GLU A 110 5.22 10.34 -5.22
N VAL A 111 4.31 9.60 -4.58
CA VAL A 111 4.54 8.22 -4.17
C VAL A 111 4.69 7.32 -5.39
N ARG A 112 5.62 6.36 -5.29
CA ARG A 112 5.83 5.32 -6.31
C ARG A 112 5.22 4.00 -5.86
N THR A 113 4.26 3.49 -6.63
CA THR A 113 3.60 2.19 -6.38
C THR A 113 3.09 1.60 -7.68
N ALA A 114 2.75 0.30 -7.66
CA ALA A 114 2.02 -0.35 -8.74
C ALA A 114 0.51 -0.23 -8.52
N TYR A 115 -0.28 -0.50 -9.56
CA TYR A 115 -1.73 -0.34 -9.54
C TYR A 115 -2.45 -1.52 -10.19
N TYR A 116 -3.53 -1.94 -9.55
CA TYR A 116 -4.64 -2.64 -10.15
C TYR A 116 -5.66 -1.59 -10.61
N LEU A 117 -5.99 -1.60 -11.89
CA LEU A 117 -7.04 -0.78 -12.48
C LEU A 117 -8.13 -1.71 -13.02
N ARG A 118 -9.38 -1.39 -12.74
CA ARG A 118 -10.55 -2.03 -13.34
C ARG A 118 -11.44 -0.96 -13.96
N LEU A 119 -11.77 -1.17 -15.23
CA LEU A 119 -12.63 -0.28 -15.99
C LEU A 119 -13.65 -1.07 -16.81
N ARG A 120 -14.78 -0.42 -17.09
CA ARG A 120 -15.82 -0.94 -17.98
C ARG A 120 -15.70 -0.22 -19.32
N ALA A 121 -15.68 -0.96 -20.41
CA ALA A 121 -15.61 -0.39 -21.74
C ALA A 121 -16.53 -1.12 -22.71
N PHE A 122 -16.99 -0.43 -23.74
CA PHE A 122 -17.76 -1.05 -24.82
C PHE A 122 -16.86 -1.95 -25.66
N ASP A 123 -17.34 -3.14 -26.03
CA ASP A 123 -16.57 -4.08 -26.85
C ASP A 123 -16.49 -3.61 -28.31
N ARG A 124 -15.50 -2.77 -28.60
CA ARG A 124 -15.24 -2.20 -29.92
C ARG A 124 -13.76 -2.32 -30.27
N PRO A 125 -13.41 -2.59 -31.54
CA PRO A 125 -12.03 -2.52 -31.99
C PRO A 125 -11.41 -1.15 -31.68
N GLY A 126 -10.16 -1.14 -31.19
CA GLY A 126 -9.39 0.08 -30.90
C GLY A 126 -9.40 0.54 -29.44
N VAL A 127 -10.36 0.09 -28.62
CA VAL A 127 -10.45 0.50 -27.20
C VAL A 127 -9.16 0.20 -26.43
N LEU A 128 -8.65 -1.02 -26.55
CA LEU A 128 -7.37 -1.38 -25.91
C LEU A 128 -6.19 -0.58 -26.46
N ALA A 129 -6.19 -0.26 -27.76
CA ALA A 129 -5.12 0.55 -28.37
C ALA A 129 -5.10 1.97 -27.79
N ASP A 130 -6.26 2.58 -27.58
CA ASP A 130 -6.35 3.92 -26.99
C ASP A 130 -5.95 3.93 -25.52
N ILE A 131 -6.44 2.97 -24.73
CA ILE A 131 -6.07 2.83 -23.31
C ILE A 131 -4.55 2.60 -23.16
N THR A 132 -3.99 1.65 -23.92
CA THR A 132 -2.55 1.36 -23.84
C THR A 132 -1.69 2.53 -24.33
N ARG A 133 -2.15 3.29 -25.33
CA ARG A 133 -1.47 4.52 -25.76
C ARG A 133 -1.50 5.61 -24.69
N ILE A 134 -2.63 5.84 -24.02
CA ILE A 134 -2.72 6.79 -22.90
C ILE A 134 -1.73 6.41 -21.78
N LEU A 135 -1.64 5.13 -21.44
CA LEU A 135 -0.69 4.64 -20.44
C LEU A 135 0.76 4.83 -20.89
N ALA A 136 1.06 4.53 -22.15
CA ALA A 136 2.39 4.73 -22.73
C ALA A 136 2.80 6.21 -22.73
N ASP A 137 1.91 7.13 -23.11
CA ASP A 137 2.14 8.58 -23.05
C ASP A 137 2.45 9.06 -21.62
N GLY A 138 1.88 8.39 -20.60
CA GLY A 138 2.14 8.63 -19.18
C GLY A 138 3.39 7.92 -18.63
N ASN A 139 4.15 7.22 -19.48
CA ASN A 139 5.26 6.36 -19.11
C ASN A 139 4.87 5.29 -18.08
N ILE A 140 3.72 4.64 -18.29
CA ILE A 140 3.16 3.60 -17.43
C ILE A 140 3.21 2.27 -18.17
N SER A 141 4.05 1.35 -17.67
CA SER A 141 4.13 -0.01 -18.20
C SER A 141 3.05 -0.90 -17.59
N ILE A 142 2.50 -1.79 -18.42
CA ILE A 142 1.54 -2.82 -18.03
C ILE A 142 2.31 -4.10 -17.71
N ASP A 143 2.03 -4.67 -16.54
CA ASP A 143 2.55 -5.98 -16.11
C ASP A 143 1.65 -7.11 -16.63
N ALA A 144 0.33 -6.96 -16.45
CA ALA A 144 -0.65 -7.92 -16.91
C ALA A 144 -1.95 -7.22 -17.31
N MET A 145 -2.68 -7.84 -18.25
CA MET A 145 -4.00 -7.40 -18.67
C MET A 145 -4.92 -8.61 -18.78
N VAL A 146 -6.13 -8.49 -18.26
CA VAL A 146 -7.18 -9.51 -18.35
C VAL A 146 -8.48 -8.84 -18.76
N GLN A 147 -9.06 -9.30 -19.86
CA GLN A 147 -10.42 -8.94 -20.26
C GLN A 147 -11.35 -10.07 -19.85
N LYS A 148 -12.33 -9.77 -18.98
CA LYS A 148 -13.37 -10.73 -18.63
C LYS A 148 -14.51 -10.62 -19.64
N GLU A 149 -15.08 -11.78 -19.97
CA GLU A 149 -16.29 -11.86 -20.79
C GLU A 149 -17.42 -11.02 -20.18
N PRO A 150 -18.25 -10.39 -21.02
CA PRO A 150 -19.40 -9.64 -20.53
C PRO A 150 -20.38 -10.59 -19.84
N ALA A 151 -21.06 -10.10 -18.80
CA ALA A 151 -22.16 -10.85 -18.21
C ALA A 151 -23.31 -10.99 -19.23
N GLU A 152 -24.16 -12.00 -19.05
CA GLU A 152 -25.27 -12.27 -19.96
C GLU A 152 -26.20 -11.04 -20.05
N GLY A 153 -26.29 -10.45 -21.24
CA GLY A 153 -27.06 -9.22 -21.49
C GLY A 153 -26.29 -7.90 -21.34
N GLU A 154 -25.00 -7.93 -20.95
CA GLU A 154 -24.15 -6.74 -20.95
C GLU A 154 -23.41 -6.57 -22.30
N VAL A 155 -23.36 -5.34 -22.80
CA VAL A 155 -22.58 -4.92 -23.98
C VAL A 155 -21.19 -4.39 -23.62
N GLU A 156 -20.90 -4.30 -22.32
CA GLU A 156 -19.65 -3.78 -21.77
C GLU A 156 -18.79 -4.91 -21.22
N VAL A 157 -17.50 -4.81 -21.43
CA VAL A 157 -16.50 -5.75 -20.93
C VAL A 157 -15.74 -5.14 -19.76
N ASN A 158 -15.35 -5.99 -18.81
CA ASN A 158 -14.47 -5.59 -17.71
C ASN A 158 -13.03 -5.80 -18.14
N ILE A 159 -12.28 -4.70 -18.23
CA ILE A 159 -10.84 -4.72 -18.50
C ILE A 159 -10.11 -4.49 -17.18
N ILE A 160 -9.20 -5.40 -16.86
CA ILE A 160 -8.36 -5.35 -15.67
C ILE A 160 -6.91 -5.17 -16.13
N LEU A 161 -6.23 -4.21 -15.51
CA LEU A 161 -4.82 -3.90 -15.78
C LEU A 161 -4.04 -3.94 -14.47
N LEU A 162 -2.90 -4.62 -14.48
CA LEU A 162 -1.85 -4.48 -13.48
C LEU A 162 -0.72 -3.65 -14.09
N THR A 163 -0.27 -2.60 -13.40
CA THR A 163 0.84 -1.77 -13.85
C THR A 163 2.13 -2.15 -13.12
N HIS A 164 3.27 -1.85 -13.73
CA HIS A 164 4.52 -1.75 -12.97
C HIS A 164 4.50 -0.51 -12.05
N ILE A 165 5.53 -0.38 -11.21
CA ILE A 165 5.71 0.76 -10.31
C ILE A 165 5.85 2.04 -11.12
N THR A 166 4.99 3.01 -10.84
CA THR A 166 5.00 4.35 -11.43
C THR A 166 4.68 5.40 -10.37
N VAL A 167 4.87 6.68 -10.71
CA VAL A 167 4.53 7.81 -9.84
C VAL A 167 3.02 8.05 -9.89
N GLU A 168 2.39 8.23 -8.74
CA GLU A 168 0.93 8.31 -8.66
C GLU A 168 0.31 9.41 -9.54
N LYS A 169 0.93 10.59 -9.65
CA LYS A 169 0.43 11.66 -10.53
C LYS A 169 0.26 11.21 -11.99
N ASN A 170 1.10 10.30 -12.48
CA ASN A 170 1.00 9.79 -13.85
C ASN A 170 -0.26 8.92 -13.99
N ILE A 171 -0.55 8.10 -12.98
CA ILE A 171 -1.76 7.26 -12.94
C ILE A 171 -3.01 8.13 -12.83
N ASN A 172 -2.99 9.18 -12.02
CA ASN A 172 -4.10 10.13 -11.91
C ASN A 172 -4.40 10.78 -13.28
N ALA A 173 -3.36 11.25 -13.98
CA ALA A 173 -3.50 11.84 -15.31
C ALA A 173 -3.99 10.83 -16.36
N ALA A 174 -3.49 9.59 -16.31
CA ALA A 174 -3.90 8.52 -17.22
C ALA A 174 -5.36 8.10 -16.98
N ILE A 175 -5.78 7.95 -15.72
CA ILE A 175 -7.18 7.65 -15.37
C ILE A 175 -8.10 8.73 -15.91
N ALA A 176 -7.80 10.01 -15.69
CA ALA A 176 -8.64 11.09 -16.19
C ALA A 176 -8.78 11.09 -17.73
N ARG A 177 -7.71 10.74 -18.45
CA ARG A 177 -7.74 10.60 -19.91
C ARG A 177 -8.53 9.37 -20.37
N ILE A 178 -8.44 8.25 -19.64
CA ILE A 178 -9.17 7.01 -19.94
C ILE A 178 -10.67 7.22 -19.71
N GLU A 179 -11.06 7.86 -18.60
CA GLU A 179 -12.45 8.17 -18.27
C GLU A 179 -13.10 9.16 -19.26
N ALA A 180 -12.29 9.94 -19.99
CA ALA A 180 -12.74 10.86 -21.03
C ALA A 180 -12.97 10.18 -22.40
N LEU A 181 -12.66 8.89 -22.55
CA LEU A 181 -12.95 8.17 -23.80
C LEU A 181 -14.43 7.83 -23.89
N ASP A 182 -15.06 8.12 -25.03
CA ASP A 182 -16.46 7.76 -25.31
C ASP A 182 -16.72 6.23 -25.23
N THR A 183 -15.65 5.45 -25.30
CA THR A 183 -15.68 3.98 -25.24
C THR A 183 -15.59 3.43 -23.83
N VAL A 184 -15.34 4.26 -22.81
CA VAL A 184 -15.23 3.87 -21.40
C VAL A 184 -16.47 4.33 -20.65
N ALA A 185 -17.07 3.42 -19.88
CA ALA A 185 -18.27 3.67 -19.12
C ALA A 185 -17.94 3.82 -17.62
N GLY A 186 -18.32 4.97 -17.05
CA GLY A 186 -18.15 5.23 -15.62
C GLY A 186 -16.70 5.51 -15.21
N GLN A 187 -16.38 5.23 -13.95
CA GLN A 187 -15.09 5.54 -13.34
C GLN A 187 -14.14 4.34 -13.36
N VAL A 188 -12.84 4.63 -13.46
CA VAL A 188 -11.78 3.62 -13.32
C VAL A 188 -11.55 3.36 -11.83
N MET A 189 -11.83 2.13 -11.41
CA MET A 189 -11.54 1.69 -10.06
C MET A 189 -10.04 1.40 -9.94
N ARG A 190 -9.35 2.06 -9.00
CA ARG A 190 -7.95 1.75 -8.67
C ARG A 190 -7.79 1.15 -7.28
N ILE A 191 -6.89 0.17 -7.17
CA ILE A 191 -6.32 -0.28 -5.91
C ILE A 191 -4.81 -0.34 -6.08
N ARG A 192 -4.06 0.17 -5.10
CA ARG A 192 -2.59 0.13 -5.15
C ARG A 192 -2.10 -1.29 -4.91
N LEU A 193 -0.91 -1.61 -5.41
CA LEU A 193 -0.29 -2.93 -5.29
C LEU A 193 1.11 -2.78 -4.72
N GLU A 194 1.40 -3.55 -3.67
CA GLU A 194 2.72 -3.58 -3.03
C GLU A 194 3.25 -5.02 -3.00
N GLU A 195 4.42 -5.23 -3.60
CA GLU A 195 5.08 -6.53 -3.61
C GLU A 195 5.62 -6.95 -2.25
N LEU A 196 5.96 -5.98 -1.39
CA LEU A 196 6.56 -6.17 -0.06
C LEU A 196 7.72 -7.17 -0.06
N ALA A 197 8.57 -7.12 -1.10
CA ALA A 197 9.71 -8.03 -1.23
C ALA A 197 10.82 -7.68 -0.25
N ALA A 198 11.33 -8.71 0.43
CA ALA A 198 12.67 -8.68 0.99
C ALA A 198 13.66 -8.68 -0.18
N ARG A 199 14.14 -7.52 -0.60
CA ARG A 199 15.44 -7.44 -1.25
C ARG A 199 16.50 -7.29 -0.17
#